data_AF-A0AAW1T161-F1
#
_entry.id   AF-A0AAW1T161-F1
#
_cell.length_a   1.000
_cell.length_b   1.000
_cell.length_c   1.000
_cell.angle_alpha   90.00
_cell.angle_beta   90.00
_cell.angle_gamma   90.00
#
_symmetry.space_group_name_H-M   'P 1'
#
loop_
_entity.id
_entity.type
_entity.pdbx_description
1 polymer ?
#
loop_
_entity_poly.entity_id
_entity_poly.type
_entity_poly.pdbx_seq_one_letter_code
_entity_poly.pdbx_strand_id
1 'polypeptide(L)'
;MHMRQETGEATLSKKGSKRIDDTSEIWVGHGANWFDVTCSTVTIMVGSGILHYPNAFAYLSWPGGVIYLTICLAGSLYSFWLLGNMHEMDGTRYITYRALGRRALGRLWGNIFVGFFQMTYLVGITIAHTVNAGQALKAFYDIVCSSPCAPYGLSAWIVTFVGAQLIFMQAPNFHSYRSLIALAAFCSIGYCCLLWEDP
;
A
#
# COMPACT_ATOMS: atom_id res chain seq x y z
N MET A 1 6.86 35.65 -24.62
CA MET A 1 6.42 35.28 -23.24
C MET A 1 6.29 33.78 -23.01
N HIS A 2 6.14 32.92 -24.04
CA HIS A 2 6.11 31.45 -23.90
C HIS A 2 7.43 30.81 -23.40
N MET A 3 8.60 31.33 -23.79
CA MET A 3 9.92 30.77 -23.41
C MET A 3 10.26 30.86 -21.90
N ARG A 4 9.65 31.78 -21.15
CA ARG A 4 9.90 31.95 -19.71
C ARG A 4 9.09 30.98 -18.85
N GLN A 5 7.98 30.45 -19.38
CA GLN A 5 7.18 29.43 -18.70
C GLN A 5 7.88 28.07 -18.74
N GLU A 6 8.47 27.70 -19.89
CA GLU A 6 9.19 26.42 -20.01
C GLU A 6 10.43 26.34 -19.10
N THR A 7 11.16 27.44 -18.94
CA THR A 7 12.33 27.51 -18.03
C THR A 7 11.93 27.46 -16.54
N GLY A 8 10.80 28.08 -16.17
CA GLY A 8 10.25 28.00 -14.80
C GLY A 8 9.75 26.60 -14.45
N GLU A 9 9.13 25.90 -15.40
CA GLU A 9 8.61 24.57 -15.18
C GLU A 9 9.70 23.49 -15.21
N ALA A 10 10.75 23.69 -16.02
CA ALA A 10 11.93 22.83 -16.02
C ALA A 10 12.71 22.92 -14.68
N THR A 11 12.81 24.12 -14.11
CA THR A 11 13.47 24.32 -12.81
C THR A 11 12.63 23.78 -11.64
N LEU A 12 11.31 23.95 -11.67
CA LEU A 12 10.39 23.34 -10.70
C LEU A 12 10.39 21.80 -10.77
N SER A 13 10.45 21.23 -11.98
CA SER A 13 10.51 19.78 -12.17
C SER A 13 11.83 19.20 -11.66
N LYS A 14 12.96 19.87 -11.92
CA LYS A 14 14.28 19.45 -11.38
C LYS A 14 14.32 19.53 -9.86
N LYS A 15 13.77 20.60 -9.27
CA LYS A 15 13.70 20.78 -7.81
C LYS A 15 12.76 19.75 -7.16
N GLY A 16 11.68 19.38 -7.84
CA GLY A 16 10.76 18.33 -7.41
C GLY A 16 11.39 16.93 -7.44
N SER A 17 12.06 16.57 -8.54
CA SER A 17 12.76 15.27 -8.66
C SER A 17 13.83 15.13 -7.58
N LYS A 18 14.69 16.14 -7.42
CA LYS A 18 15.76 16.10 -6.41
C LYS A 18 15.21 15.91 -5.00
N ARG A 19 14.11 16.58 -4.66
CA ARG A 19 13.47 16.42 -3.36
C ARG A 19 12.90 15.02 -3.16
N ILE A 20 12.35 14.39 -4.21
CA ILE A 20 11.80 13.04 -4.13
C ILE A 20 12.93 12.02 -3.98
N ASP A 21 14.03 12.20 -4.69
CA ASP A 21 15.22 11.36 -4.58
C ASP A 21 15.78 11.44 -3.15
N ASP A 22 16.04 12.66 -2.65
CA ASP A 22 16.49 12.91 -1.28
C ASP A 22 15.53 12.29 -0.24
N THR A 23 14.22 12.39 -0.48
CA THR A 23 13.20 11.81 0.42
C THR A 23 13.23 10.29 0.35
N SER A 24 13.33 9.69 -0.83
CA SER A 24 13.38 8.24 -1.01
C SER A 24 14.62 7.62 -0.38
N GLU A 25 15.77 8.31 -0.42
CA GLU A 25 16.99 7.89 0.25
C GLU A 25 16.85 7.89 1.78
N ILE A 26 16.07 8.82 2.33
CA ILE A 26 15.75 8.86 3.77
C ILE A 26 14.86 7.68 4.20
N TRP A 27 13.91 7.26 3.35
CA TRP A 27 13.00 6.14 3.65
C TRP A 27 13.61 4.76 3.40
N VAL A 28 14.39 4.62 2.33
CA VAL A 28 15.02 3.34 1.94
C VAL A 28 16.25 3.07 2.80
N GLY A 29 16.91 4.12 3.32
CA GLY A 29 18.12 3.99 4.12
C GLY A 29 19.31 3.50 3.29
N HIS A 30 20.51 3.99 3.61
CA HIS A 30 21.73 3.47 3.00
C HIS A 30 21.97 2.02 3.51
N GLY A 31 21.42 1.03 2.81
CA GLY A 31 21.60 -0.40 3.13
C GLY A 31 20.42 -1.34 2.86
N ALA A 32 19.27 -0.88 2.35
CA ALA A 32 18.17 -1.80 2.01
C ALA A 32 18.52 -2.64 0.78
N ASN A 33 18.53 -3.96 0.95
CA ASN A 33 18.72 -4.89 -0.16
C ASN A 33 17.47 -4.90 -1.04
N TRP A 34 17.63 -5.10 -2.35
CA TRP A 34 16.51 -5.23 -3.27
C TRP A 34 15.56 -6.39 -2.86
N PHE A 35 16.12 -7.42 -2.22
CA PHE A 35 15.36 -8.52 -1.64
C PHE A 35 14.40 -8.06 -0.54
N ASP A 36 14.88 -7.24 0.41
CA ASP A 36 14.06 -6.76 1.54
C ASP A 36 12.89 -5.89 1.04
N VAL A 37 13.16 -5.02 0.06
CA VAL A 37 12.15 -4.17 -0.58
C VAL A 37 11.11 -5.01 -1.32
N THR A 38 11.56 -6.03 -2.06
CA THR A 38 10.67 -6.91 -2.81
C THR A 38 9.80 -7.74 -1.88
N CYS A 39 10.38 -8.36 -0.85
CA CYS A 39 9.66 -9.15 0.14
C CYS A 39 8.62 -8.31 0.90
N SER A 40 8.98 -7.09 1.30
CA SER A 40 8.04 -6.17 1.95
C SER A 40 6.88 -5.80 1.03
N THR A 41 7.16 -5.48 -0.24
CA THR A 41 6.13 -5.14 -1.23
C THR A 41 5.18 -6.30 -1.49
N VAL A 42 5.72 -7.52 -1.65
CA VAL A 42 4.93 -8.74 -1.80
C VAL A 42 4.06 -8.98 -0.57
N THR A 43 4.61 -8.81 0.63
CA THR A 43 3.85 -8.99 1.89
C THR A 43 2.67 -8.03 1.97
N ILE A 44 2.84 -6.76 1.56
CA ILE A 44 1.75 -5.78 1.55
C ILE A 44 0.66 -6.18 0.55
N MET A 45 1.03 -6.58 -0.66
CA MET A 45 0.08 -7.01 -1.69
C MET A 45 -0.68 -8.27 -1.29
N VAL A 46 0.05 -9.25 -0.75
CA VAL A 46 -0.47 -10.57 -0.39
C VAL A 46 -1.33 -10.50 0.88
N GLY A 47 -0.90 -9.76 1.91
CA GLY A 47 -1.60 -9.72 3.20
C GLY A 47 -3.01 -9.15 3.09
N SER A 48 -3.19 -8.01 2.44
CA SER A 48 -4.51 -7.40 2.24
C SER A 48 -5.39 -8.20 1.27
N GLY A 49 -4.79 -8.70 0.19
CA GLY A 49 -5.51 -9.38 -0.89
C GLY A 49 -6.04 -10.76 -0.49
N ILE A 50 -5.21 -11.58 0.19
CA ILE A 50 -5.56 -12.98 0.51
C ILE A 50 -6.78 -13.10 1.39
N LEU A 51 -7.02 -12.17 2.30
CA LEU A 51 -8.16 -12.24 3.20
C LEU A 51 -9.51 -12.26 2.44
N HIS A 52 -9.56 -11.64 1.26
CA HIS A 52 -10.79 -11.50 0.48
C HIS A 52 -10.94 -12.57 -0.62
N TYR A 53 -9.84 -13.23 -1.01
CA TYR A 53 -9.87 -14.22 -2.10
C TYR A 53 -10.77 -15.43 -1.81
N PRO A 54 -10.75 -16.08 -0.63
CA PRO A 54 -11.61 -17.24 -0.35
C PRO A 54 -13.10 -16.94 -0.55
N ASN A 55 -13.54 -15.76 -0.13
CA ASN A 55 -14.92 -15.32 -0.33
C ASN A 55 -15.24 -15.15 -1.82
N ALA A 56 -14.31 -14.61 -2.62
CA ALA A 56 -14.49 -14.49 -4.07
C ALA A 56 -14.54 -15.86 -4.79
N PHE A 57 -13.71 -16.83 -4.37
CA PHE A 57 -13.72 -18.19 -4.89
C PHE A 57 -15.03 -18.93 -4.60
N ALA A 58 -15.70 -18.62 -3.49
CA ALA A 58 -17.01 -19.18 -3.16
C ALA A 58 -18.10 -18.78 -4.18
N TYR A 59 -18.03 -17.58 -4.75
CA TYR A 59 -18.98 -17.12 -5.76
C TYR A 59 -18.63 -17.55 -7.19
N LEU A 60 -17.34 -17.61 -7.55
CA LEU A 60 -16.88 -17.85 -8.93
C LEU A 60 -16.59 -19.32 -9.27
N SER A 61 -16.72 -20.24 -8.31
CA SER A 61 -16.23 -21.62 -8.36
C SER A 61 -14.70 -21.73 -8.51
N TRP A 62 -14.13 -22.88 -8.13
CA TRP A 62 -12.68 -23.10 -8.13
C TRP A 62 -11.99 -22.83 -9.49
N PRO A 63 -12.44 -23.41 -10.63
CA PRO A 63 -11.78 -23.16 -11.90
C PRO A 63 -11.98 -21.72 -12.40
N GLY A 64 -13.15 -21.13 -12.16
CA GLY A 64 -13.43 -19.74 -12.55
C GLY A 64 -12.52 -18.73 -11.85
N GLY A 65 -12.31 -18.92 -10.54
CA GLY A 65 -11.40 -18.07 -9.77
C GLY A 65 -9.95 -18.19 -10.23
N VAL A 66 -9.46 -19.40 -10.53
CA VAL A 66 -8.08 -19.62 -11.01
C VAL A 66 -7.86 -18.93 -12.36
N ILE A 67 -8.79 -19.07 -13.31
CA ILE A 67 -8.70 -18.42 -14.62
C ILE A 67 -8.68 -16.89 -14.46
N TYR A 68 -9.57 -16.33 -13.65
CA TYR A 68 -9.64 -14.90 -13.43
C TYR A 68 -8.36 -14.34 -12.78
N LEU A 69 -7.83 -15.01 -11.75
CA LEU A 69 -6.58 -14.61 -11.11
C LEU A 69 -5.40 -14.66 -12.09
N THR A 70 -5.37 -15.65 -12.98
CA THR A 70 -4.30 -15.78 -13.99
C THR A 70 -4.34 -14.62 -14.98
N ILE A 71 -5.54 -14.23 -15.45
CA ILE A 71 -5.72 -13.09 -16.36
C ILE A 71 -5.31 -11.79 -15.65
N CYS A 72 -5.76 -11.58 -14.41
CA CYS A 72 -5.40 -10.41 -13.62
C CYS A 72 -3.88 -10.32 -13.39
N LEU A 73 -3.24 -11.43 -13.04
CA LEU A 73 -1.79 -11.51 -12.86
C LEU A 73 -1.04 -11.18 -14.15
N ALA A 74 -1.45 -11.77 -15.28
CA ALA A 74 -0.86 -11.47 -16.58
C ALA A 74 -0.99 -9.98 -16.93
N GLY A 75 -2.15 -9.37 -16.69
CA GLY A 75 -2.38 -7.95 -16.87
C GLY A 75 -1.52 -7.05 -15.98
N SER A 76 -1.35 -7.41 -14.70
CA SER A 76 -0.46 -6.70 -13.77
C SER A 76 1.01 -6.79 -14.20
N LEU A 77 1.49 -7.99 -14.58
CA LEU A 77 2.86 -8.18 -15.08
C LEU A 77 3.10 -7.37 -16.36
N TYR A 78 2.15 -7.36 -17.29
CA TYR A 78 2.23 -6.55 -18.50
C TYR A 78 2.31 -5.04 -18.19
N SER A 79 1.55 -4.57 -17.20
CA SER A 79 1.59 -3.18 -16.74
C SER A 79 2.94 -2.82 -16.11
N PHE A 80 3.52 -3.71 -15.30
CA PHE A 80 4.87 -3.52 -14.74
C PHE A 80 5.94 -3.49 -15.82
N TRP A 81 5.82 -4.35 -16.84
CA TRP A 81 6.74 -4.36 -17.96
C TRP A 81 6.69 -3.05 -18.76
N LEU A 82 5.47 -2.54 -19.03
CA LEU A 82 5.29 -1.25 -19.70
C LEU A 82 5.87 -0.10 -18.87
N LEU A 83 5.66 -0.12 -17.55
CA LEU A 83 6.23 0.88 -16.65
C LEU A 83 7.76 0.85 -16.65
N GLY A 84 8.35 -0.34 -16.66
CA GLY A 84 9.80 -0.53 -16.75
C GLY A 84 10.39 0.07 -18.03
N ASN A 85 9.76 -0.20 -19.18
CA ASN A 85 10.19 0.40 -20.46
C ASN A 85 10.03 1.92 -20.50
N MET A 86 8.99 2.46 -19.85
CA MET A 86 8.74 3.91 -19.82
C MET A 86 9.64 4.66 -18.81
N HIS A 87 10.28 3.97 -17.86
CA HIS A 87 11.14 4.60 -16.86
C HIS A 87 12.39 5.25 -17.49
N GLU A 88 12.80 4.79 -18.67
CA GLU A 88 13.97 5.29 -19.40
C GLU A 88 13.62 5.61 -20.85
N MET A 89 12.94 6.75 -21.04
CA MET A 89 12.58 7.26 -22.36
C MET A 89 13.48 8.45 -22.68
N ASP A 90 14.11 8.45 -23.86
CA ASP A 90 14.92 9.58 -24.37
C ASP A 90 16.17 9.91 -23.50
N GLY A 91 16.78 8.90 -22.86
CA GLY A 91 17.98 9.06 -22.05
C GLY A 91 17.78 9.88 -20.76
N THR A 92 16.53 10.16 -20.36
CA THR A 92 16.18 10.83 -19.12
C THR A 92 15.41 9.89 -18.19
N ARG A 93 15.94 9.69 -16.97
CA ARG A 93 15.34 8.82 -15.96
C ARG A 93 14.13 9.50 -15.31
N TYR A 94 12.94 8.95 -15.52
CA TYR A 94 11.70 9.49 -14.94
C TYR A 94 11.32 8.72 -13.68
N ILE A 95 11.68 9.27 -12.52
CA ILE A 95 11.51 8.61 -11.21
C ILE A 95 10.09 8.85 -10.65
N THR A 96 9.38 9.89 -11.13
CA THR A 96 8.04 10.25 -10.64
C THR A 96 6.95 9.93 -11.65
N TYR A 97 5.94 9.14 -11.23
CA TYR A 97 4.74 8.82 -12.03
C TYR A 97 4.02 10.05 -12.59
N ARG A 98 3.97 11.16 -11.84
CA ARG A 98 3.41 12.45 -12.30
C ARG A 98 4.24 13.10 -13.40
N ALA A 99 5.56 12.91 -13.42
CA ALA A 99 6.42 13.43 -14.47
C ALA A 99 6.27 12.62 -15.76
N LEU A 100 6.14 11.29 -15.64
CA LEU A 100 5.85 10.39 -16.76
C LEU A 100 4.46 10.66 -17.37
N GLY A 101 3.44 10.82 -16.54
CA GLY A 101 2.09 11.16 -16.97
C GLY A 101 1.98 12.53 -17.67
N ARG A 102 2.77 13.52 -17.25
CA ARG A 102 2.83 14.84 -17.92
C ARG A 102 3.40 14.76 -19.34
N ARG A 103 4.34 13.84 -19.60
CA ARG A 103 4.96 13.67 -20.93
C ARG A 103 4.13 12.77 -21.84
N ALA A 104 3.48 11.73 -21.30
CA ALA A 104 2.68 10.77 -22.08
C ALA A 104 1.23 11.22 -22.36
N LEU A 105 0.55 11.87 -21.40
CA LEU A 105 -0.86 12.32 -21.54
C LEU A 105 -1.00 13.86 -21.66
N GLY A 106 0.11 14.59 -21.68
CA GLY A 106 0.11 16.05 -21.70
C GLY A 106 0.02 16.69 -20.31
N ARG A 107 0.28 18.01 -20.27
CA ARG A 107 0.63 18.74 -19.04
C ARG A 107 -0.49 18.85 -17.99
N LEU A 108 -1.75 18.95 -18.44
CA LEU A 108 -2.91 19.09 -17.56
C LEU A 108 -3.56 17.73 -17.23
N TRP A 109 -3.84 16.92 -18.25
CA TRP A 109 -4.60 15.69 -18.12
C TRP A 109 -3.83 14.60 -17.37
N GLY A 110 -2.52 14.49 -17.60
CA GLY A 110 -1.70 13.50 -16.90
C GLY A 110 -1.63 13.69 -15.39
N ASN A 111 -1.66 14.93 -14.89
CA ASN A 111 -1.55 15.18 -13.45
C ASN A 111 -2.89 15.03 -12.72
N ILE A 112 -3.99 15.42 -13.36
CA ILE A 112 -5.36 15.29 -12.80
C ILE A 112 -5.78 13.83 -12.78
N PHE A 113 -5.62 13.12 -13.89
CA PHE A 113 -6.04 11.72 -14.00
C PHE A 113 -5.26 10.84 -13.01
N VAL A 114 -3.92 10.87 -13.05
CA VAL A 114 -3.08 10.07 -12.14
C VAL A 114 -3.36 10.42 -10.67
N GLY A 115 -3.54 11.70 -10.34
CA GLY A 115 -3.89 12.13 -9.00
C GLY A 115 -5.26 11.59 -8.54
N PHE A 116 -6.26 11.64 -9.42
CA PHE A 116 -7.62 11.20 -9.11
C PHE A 116 -7.69 9.69 -8.84
N PHE A 117 -7.09 8.86 -9.70
CA PHE A 117 -7.05 7.41 -9.49
C PHE A 117 -6.26 7.05 -8.24
N GLN A 118 -5.11 7.70 -7.99
CA GLN A 118 -4.32 7.46 -6.80
C GLN A 118 -5.11 7.76 -5.52
N MET A 119 -5.81 8.90 -5.47
CA MET A 119 -6.60 9.27 -4.30
C MET A 119 -7.80 8.34 -4.09
N THR A 120 -8.48 7.98 -5.17
CA THR A 120 -9.62 7.05 -5.11
C THR A 120 -9.18 5.69 -4.57
N TYR A 121 -8.06 5.16 -5.09
CA TYR A 121 -7.48 3.91 -4.61
C TYR A 121 -7.08 3.99 -3.13
N LEU A 122 -6.40 5.06 -2.73
CA LEU A 122 -5.93 5.25 -1.35
C LEU A 122 -7.10 5.36 -0.35
N VAL A 123 -8.15 6.09 -0.69
CA VAL A 123 -9.34 6.20 0.14
C VAL A 123 -10.06 4.85 0.24
N GLY A 124 -10.23 4.16 -0.89
CA GLY A 124 -10.88 2.85 -0.93
C GLY A 124 -10.17 1.81 -0.05
N ILE A 125 -8.84 1.68 -0.20
CA ILE A 125 -8.06 0.72 0.59
C ILE A 125 -8.05 1.08 2.08
N THR A 126 -8.01 2.38 2.43
CA THR A 126 -8.04 2.83 3.83
C THR A 126 -9.37 2.47 4.50
N ILE A 127 -10.49 2.66 3.81
CA ILE A 127 -11.81 2.30 4.33
C ILE A 127 -11.90 0.78 4.53
N ALA A 128 -11.50 -0.01 3.53
CA ALA A 128 -11.55 -1.47 3.61
C ALA A 128 -10.71 -2.01 4.78
N HIS A 129 -9.47 -1.52 4.94
CA HIS A 129 -8.62 -1.91 6.06
C HIS A 129 -9.21 -1.53 7.42
N THR A 130 -9.78 -0.34 7.52
CA THR A 130 -10.40 0.14 8.76
C THR A 130 -11.59 -0.72 9.17
N VAL A 131 -12.42 -1.16 8.21
CA VAL A 131 -13.56 -2.06 8.47
C VAL A 131 -13.07 -3.45 8.88
N ASN A 132 -12.10 -4.01 8.16
CA ASN A 132 -11.54 -5.32 8.47
C ASN A 132 -10.86 -5.34 9.85
N ALA A 133 -10.13 -4.28 10.19
CA ALA A 133 -9.53 -4.13 11.51
C ALA A 133 -10.61 -4.05 12.61
N GLY A 134 -11.67 -3.27 12.42
CA GLY A 134 -12.79 -3.22 13.37
C GLY A 134 -13.47 -4.58 13.56
N GLN A 135 -13.62 -5.37 12.50
CA GLN A 135 -14.10 -6.76 12.57
C GLN A 135 -13.15 -7.66 13.37
N ALA A 136 -11.84 -7.55 13.13
CA ALA A 136 -10.83 -8.30 13.87
C ALA A 136 -10.79 -7.95 15.36
N LEU A 137 -10.90 -6.66 15.71
CA LEU A 137 -10.98 -6.21 17.10
C LEU A 137 -12.22 -6.75 17.81
N LYS A 138 -13.36 -6.75 17.12
CA LYS A 138 -14.59 -7.34 17.67
C LYS A 138 -14.40 -8.84 17.93
N ALA A 139 -13.85 -9.58 16.98
CA ALA A 139 -13.59 -11.02 17.16
C ALA A 139 -12.63 -11.29 18.32
N PHE A 140 -11.58 -10.48 18.48
CA PHE A 140 -10.67 -10.58 19.62
C PHE A 140 -11.38 -10.32 20.96
N TYR A 141 -12.24 -9.30 21.01
CA TYR A 141 -13.05 -9.02 22.20
C TYR A 141 -13.98 -10.19 22.55
N ASP A 142 -14.63 -10.78 21.55
CA ASP A 142 -15.53 -11.93 21.74
C ASP A 142 -14.79 -13.16 22.28
N ILE A 143 -13.51 -13.36 21.93
CA ILE A 143 -12.67 -14.46 22.44
C ILE A 143 -12.24 -14.22 23.90
N VAL A 144 -11.83 -12.99 24.23
CA VAL A 144 -11.32 -12.64 25.56
C VAL A 144 -12.44 -12.54 26.60
N CYS A 145 -13.65 -12.22 26.16
CA CYS A 145 -14.77 -11.94 27.05
C CYS A 145 -15.55 -13.23 27.41
N SER A 146 -15.17 -13.87 28.51
CA SER A 146 -15.92 -15.00 29.10
C SER A 146 -17.08 -14.51 29.98
N SER A 147 -18.25 -14.27 29.37
CA SER A 147 -19.59 -14.00 29.96
C SER A 147 -19.81 -12.69 30.75
N PRO A 148 -21.06 -12.19 30.87
CA PRO A 148 -21.93 -11.71 29.80
C PRO A 148 -21.43 -10.35 29.27
N CYS A 149 -21.05 -10.30 28.00
CA CYS A 149 -20.42 -9.13 27.41
C CYS A 149 -21.47 -8.19 26.83
N ALA A 150 -21.33 -6.88 27.08
CA ALA A 150 -22.24 -5.90 26.51
C ALA A 150 -22.09 -5.90 24.97
N PRO A 151 -23.19 -6.05 24.21
CA PRO A 151 -23.12 -6.06 22.76
C PRO A 151 -22.86 -4.64 22.25
N TYR A 152 -21.59 -4.32 22.01
CA TYR A 152 -21.21 -3.09 21.32
C TYR A 152 -21.39 -3.25 19.81
N GLY A 153 -21.93 -2.20 19.17
CA GLY A 153 -22.02 -2.13 17.72
C GLY A 153 -20.63 -2.17 17.08
N LEU A 154 -20.53 -2.78 15.89
CA LEU A 154 -19.28 -2.85 15.12
C LEU A 154 -18.68 -1.46 14.81
N SER A 155 -19.54 -0.43 14.72
CA SER A 155 -19.13 0.96 14.57
C SER A 155 -18.28 1.48 15.74
N ALA A 156 -18.52 1.03 16.97
CA ALA A 156 -17.74 1.45 18.14
C ALA A 156 -16.28 0.97 18.02
N TRP A 157 -16.09 -0.31 17.64
CA TRP A 157 -14.77 -0.90 17.45
C TRP A 157 -13.98 -0.26 16.30
N ILE A 158 -14.67 0.08 15.21
CA ILE A 158 -14.07 0.83 14.11
C ILE A 158 -13.58 2.20 14.58
N VAL A 159 -14.41 2.96 15.31
CA VAL A 159 -14.04 4.31 15.78
C VAL A 159 -12.86 4.24 16.74
N THR A 160 -12.81 3.26 17.64
CA THR A 160 -11.66 3.04 18.53
C THR A 160 -10.38 2.76 17.74
N PHE A 161 -10.45 1.90 16.71
CA PHE A 161 -9.31 1.61 15.85
C PHE A 161 -8.83 2.85 15.07
N VAL A 162 -9.74 3.62 14.49
CA VAL A 162 -9.41 4.87 13.79
C VAL A 162 -8.78 5.89 14.74
N GLY A 163 -9.31 6.02 15.97
CA GLY A 163 -8.75 6.88 17.00
C GLY A 163 -7.29 6.50 17.33
N ALA A 164 -7.02 5.21 17.51
CA ALA A 164 -5.65 4.71 17.71
C ALA A 164 -4.76 4.98 16.49
N GLN A 165 -5.28 4.81 15.27
CA GLN A 165 -4.56 5.10 14.03
C GLN A 165 -4.20 6.59 13.92
N LEU A 166 -5.09 7.50 14.31
CA LEU A 166 -4.83 8.95 14.30
C LEU A 166 -3.74 9.33 15.29
N ILE A 167 -3.73 8.71 16.48
CA ILE A 167 -2.64 8.88 17.46
C ILE A 167 -1.32 8.36 16.87
N PHE A 168 -1.36 7.22 16.18
CA PHE A 168 -0.19 6.66 15.50
C PHE A 168 0.35 7.58 14.40
N MET A 169 -0.54 8.26 13.65
CA MET A 169 -0.16 9.24 12.62
C MET A 169 0.49 10.50 13.19
N GLN A 170 0.30 10.80 14.48
CA GLN A 170 1.00 11.91 15.13
C GLN A 170 2.46 11.58 15.49
N ALA A 171 2.88 10.31 15.43
CA ALA A 171 4.26 9.92 15.69
C ALA A 171 5.16 10.24 14.48
N PRO A 172 6.01 11.30 14.52
CA PRO A 172 6.78 11.75 13.36
C PRO A 172 8.16 11.06 13.26
N ASN A 173 8.41 10.03 14.07
CA ASN A 173 9.76 9.53 14.31
C ASN A 173 10.07 8.26 13.50
N PHE A 174 11.11 8.33 12.67
CA PHE A 174 11.69 7.18 11.95
C PHE A 174 12.05 6.00 12.87
N HIS A 175 12.27 6.25 14.17
CA HIS A 175 12.55 5.22 15.15
C HIS A 175 11.34 4.31 15.45
N SER A 176 10.11 4.83 15.32
CA SER A 176 8.88 4.07 15.55
C SER A 176 8.57 3.06 14.44
N TYR A 177 9.07 3.31 13.23
CA TYR A 177 8.95 2.35 12.12
C TYR A 177 9.77 1.08 12.39
N ARG A 178 10.98 1.23 12.95
CA ARG A 178 11.81 0.09 13.37
C ARG A 178 11.13 -0.74 14.47
N SER A 179 10.47 -0.09 15.43
CA SER A 179 9.73 -0.80 16.48
C SER A 179 8.49 -1.52 15.93
N LEU A 180 7.84 -0.96 14.91
CA LEU A 180 6.70 -1.61 14.26
C LEU A 180 7.12 -2.89 13.53
N ILE A 181 8.23 -2.85 12.78
CA ILE A 181 8.79 -4.04 12.12
C ILE A 181 9.22 -5.08 13.16
N ALA A 182 9.85 -4.64 14.26
CA ALA A 182 10.21 -5.55 15.34
C ALA A 182 8.98 -6.23 15.95
N LEU A 183 7.90 -5.49 16.22
CA LEU A 183 6.64 -6.04 16.72
C LEU A 183 6.01 -7.03 15.73
N ALA A 184 6.03 -6.70 14.43
CA ALA A 184 5.55 -7.59 13.39
C ALA A 184 6.37 -8.89 13.34
N ALA A 185 7.70 -8.81 13.50
CA ALA A 185 8.58 -9.98 13.59
C ALA A 185 8.25 -10.84 14.82
N PHE A 186 8.05 -10.23 15.99
CA PHE A 186 7.60 -10.94 17.19
C PHE A 186 6.25 -11.64 17.00
N CYS A 187 5.28 -10.97 16.39
CA CYS A 187 3.97 -11.57 16.09
C CYS A 187 4.08 -12.73 15.10
N SER A 188 4.95 -12.62 14.08
CA SER A 188 5.20 -13.70 13.12
C SER A 188 5.82 -14.93 13.77
N ILE A 189 6.77 -14.74 14.69
CA ILE A 189 7.36 -15.84 15.47
C ILE A 189 6.29 -16.49 16.35
N GLY A 190 5.47 -15.69 17.03
CA GLY A 190 4.37 -16.19 17.84
C GLY A 190 3.38 -17.05 17.04
N TYR A 191 3.00 -16.61 15.83
CA TYR A 191 2.13 -17.39 14.96
C TYR A 191 2.76 -18.72 14.53
N CYS A 192 4.06 -18.73 14.23
CA CYS A 192 4.79 -19.96 13.89
C CYS A 192 4.87 -20.93 15.07
N CYS A 193 5.07 -20.44 16.30
CA CYS A 193 5.12 -21.28 17.49
C CYS A 193 3.75 -21.89 17.81
N LEU A 194 2.67 -21.12 17.70
CA LEU A 194 1.31 -21.62 17.94
C LEU A 194 0.91 -22.69 16.93
N LEU A 195 1.21 -22.48 15.64
CA LEU A 195 1.00 -23.48 14.59
C LEU A 195 1.78 -24.79 14.79
N TRP A 196 2.86 -24.76 15.58
CA TRP A 196 3.69 -25.92 15.87
C TRP A 196 3.17 -26.72 17.08
N GLU A 197 2.45 -26.07 18.00
CA GLU A 197 1.95 -26.68 19.24
C GLU A 197 0.55 -27.31 19.09
N ASP A 198 -0.11 -27.12 17.96
CA ASP A 198 -1.36 -27.80 17.61
C ASP A 198 -1.05 -29.15 16.89
N PRO A 199 -1.20 -30.33 17.53
CA PRO A 199 -1.00 -31.64 16.91
C PRO A 199 -2.11 -32.07 15.94
#